data_AF-A0A3Q3LFA4-F1
#
_entry.id   AF-A0A3Q3LFA4-F1
#
_cell.length_a   1.000
_cell.length_b   1.000
_cell.length_c   1.000
_cell.angle_alpha   90.00
_cell.angle_beta   90.00
_cell.angle_gamma   90.00
#
_symmetry.space_group_name_H-M   'P 1'
#
loop_
_entity.id
_entity.type
_entity.pdbx_description
1 polymer ?
#
loop_
_entity_poly.entity_id
_entity_poly.type
_entity_poly.pdbx_seq_one_letter_code
_entity_poly.pdbx_strand_id
1 'polypeptide(L)'
;MKGHMLTWMLLCLVLRPSVAQNSVTAGVLNCCEGDVLFLLDSSGSVSSYEHSRMLAFLSELILPFSLGKDQVRVGLLQVGTQPRLEFGFDTFNTQSDLQGALRSIKPLRGDTNTVEALRMAKEWVLRPSTAHGARADLPRVLVWLTDGVKPGDVIRPMAELREEGVAVLVVSTGHSNYQVLRQVVSPPAENHLYFVDIDDMSIITEDLRDAIIEIIRAERLHVRDVSTNSATLQWRPVLSGLMGYYEIRFNPVTAGGGGGSGTGTSPSTGINYYQRLTQSADSSTAKLIDLKADTTYRATLTPTSNEQAFNTLSVTFTTKPEVLSPVVITVSELGQTSARVSWGPLQPETITSYYIEYSALPRGKLHAVTVGRMQNSTLLRDLQPDTTYLVTVSARHASGKEKAMSIRMCTQEVTPALADLQLTTVGSDSLQVDWKGNVAGLRGYWLTWEGQQNTVPGQRSSLYLPPDSLSTRLTHLPPLTRVCVSPIYRTARGEGLCCTAQFHSEASAYGYQS
;
A
#
# COMPACT_ATOMS: atom_id res chain seq x y z
N MET A 1 41.09 80.38 41.40
CA MET A 1 39.80 79.95 40.81
C MET A 1 39.79 78.43 40.86
N LYS A 2 39.17 77.84 41.90
CA LYS A 2 37.90 77.05 41.85
C LYS A 2 37.96 75.98 40.76
N GLY A 3 37.79 74.69 41.01
CA GLY A 3 37.18 73.94 42.10
C GLY A 3 36.73 72.59 41.51
N HIS A 4 36.65 71.56 42.35
CA HIS A 4 36.23 70.18 42.07
C HIS A 4 35.33 69.98 40.83
N MET A 5 35.76 69.12 39.89
CA MET A 5 34.87 68.55 38.88
C MET A 5 34.42 67.15 39.28
N LEU A 6 33.11 67.04 39.31
CA LEU A 6 32.26 65.91 39.66
C LEU A 6 32.34 64.82 38.59
N THR A 7 32.43 63.57 39.04
CA THR A 7 32.29 62.34 38.26
C THR A 7 30.88 62.23 37.68
N TRP A 8 30.74 62.09 36.36
CA TRP A 8 29.50 61.67 35.69
C TRP A 8 29.78 60.43 34.85
N MET A 9 29.07 59.34 35.17
CA MET A 9 28.96 58.13 34.35
C MET A 9 28.28 58.48 33.02
N LEU A 10 28.85 58.02 31.90
CA LEU A 10 28.09 57.80 30.67
C LEU A 10 28.27 56.37 30.20
N LEU A 11 27.17 55.64 30.23
CA LEU A 11 26.97 54.28 29.76
C LEU A 11 27.14 54.23 28.22
N CYS A 12 28.28 53.76 27.71
CA CYS A 12 28.43 53.42 26.30
C CYS A 12 28.00 51.97 26.08
N LEU A 13 26.80 51.78 25.53
CA LEU A 13 26.40 50.53 24.87
C LEU A 13 27.35 50.28 23.69
N VAL A 14 28.26 49.33 23.84
CA VAL A 14 28.99 48.75 22.70
C VAL A 14 28.05 47.76 22.02
N LEU A 15 27.28 48.24 21.04
CA LEU A 15 26.67 47.39 20.02
C LEU A 15 27.81 46.68 19.29
N ARG A 16 28.06 45.40 19.65
CA ARG A 16 28.88 44.52 18.83
C ARG A 16 28.13 44.32 17.51
N PRO A 17 28.75 44.59 16.34
CA PRO A 17 28.15 44.17 15.08
C PRO A 17 28.08 42.65 15.11
N SER A 18 26.87 42.12 14.97
CA SER A 18 26.65 40.71 14.68
C SER A 18 27.40 40.39 13.38
N VAL A 19 28.44 39.58 13.50
CA VAL A 19 29.08 38.94 12.35
C VAL A 19 28.06 37.95 11.78
N ALA A 20 27.20 38.44 10.91
CA ALA A 20 26.53 37.62 9.91
C ALA A 20 27.35 37.77 8.63
N GLN A 21 28.47 37.05 8.58
CA GLN A 21 29.20 36.76 7.36
C GLN A 21 29.35 35.24 7.27
N ASN A 22 28.28 34.56 6.85
CA ASN A 22 28.46 33.39 6.00
C ASN A 22 28.61 33.92 4.58
N SER A 23 29.77 34.49 4.28
CA SER A 23 30.23 34.56 2.91
C SER A 23 30.58 33.13 2.51
N VAL A 24 29.64 32.44 1.88
CA VAL A 24 29.97 31.25 1.09
C VAL A 24 30.86 31.78 -0.03
N THR A 25 32.17 31.60 0.13
CA THR A 25 33.09 31.73 -0.99
C THR A 25 32.55 30.84 -2.10
N ALA A 26 32.50 31.36 -3.34
CA ALA A 26 32.07 30.64 -4.54
C ALA A 26 33.02 29.46 -4.79
N GLY A 27 32.88 28.42 -3.96
CA GLY A 27 33.61 27.18 -4.00
C GLY A 27 32.90 26.24 -4.95
N VAL A 28 33.69 25.62 -5.81
CA VAL A 28 33.23 24.58 -6.72
C VAL A 28 32.45 23.50 -5.93
N LEU A 29 31.22 23.23 -6.34
CA LEU A 29 30.30 22.26 -5.76
C LEU A 29 30.69 20.85 -6.21
N ASN A 30 31.50 20.17 -5.39
CA ASN A 30 31.87 18.75 -5.57
C ASN A 30 30.85 17.76 -4.99
N CYS A 31 29.67 18.23 -4.56
CA CYS A 31 28.71 17.43 -3.81
C CYS A 31 27.63 16.76 -4.68
N CYS A 32 27.54 17.09 -5.97
CA CYS A 32 26.40 16.74 -6.83
C CYS A 32 26.82 15.78 -7.94
N GLU A 33 26.05 14.71 -8.12
CA GLU A 33 26.21 13.75 -9.22
C GLU A 33 24.82 13.44 -9.78
N GLY A 34 24.58 13.90 -10.99
CA GLY A 34 23.30 13.81 -11.67
C GLY A 34 23.39 14.41 -13.06
N ASP A 35 22.36 14.19 -13.86
CA ASP A 35 22.31 14.64 -15.25
C ASP A 35 21.27 15.75 -15.39
N VAL A 36 21.70 16.94 -15.86
CA VAL A 36 20.86 18.14 -15.97
C VAL A 36 20.71 18.54 -17.43
N LEU A 37 19.52 18.31 -18.00
CA LEU A 37 19.18 18.71 -19.36
C LEU A 37 18.50 20.07 -19.34
N PHE A 38 19.06 21.02 -20.09
CA PHE A 38 18.40 22.29 -20.39
C PHE A 38 17.59 22.18 -21.67
N LEU A 39 16.28 22.42 -21.57
CA LEU A 39 15.40 22.63 -22.72
C LEU A 39 15.26 24.12 -22.92
N LEU A 40 15.93 24.67 -23.94
CA LEU A 40 16.00 26.11 -24.17
C LEU A 40 15.05 26.50 -25.31
N ASP A 41 14.08 27.36 -25.02
CA ASP A 41 13.24 27.94 -26.06
C ASP A 41 14.05 28.89 -26.93
N SER A 42 14.11 28.57 -28.21
CA SER A 42 14.85 29.33 -29.23
C SER A 42 13.99 29.55 -30.46
N SER A 43 12.66 29.47 -30.29
CA SER A 43 11.66 29.72 -31.33
C SER A 43 11.62 31.20 -31.73
N GLY A 44 10.83 31.52 -32.75
CA GLY A 44 10.76 32.84 -33.37
C GLY A 44 10.09 33.93 -32.51
N SER A 45 9.39 33.56 -31.44
CA SER A 45 8.85 34.51 -30.47
C SER A 45 9.92 35.03 -29.50
N VAL A 46 10.99 34.27 -29.29
CA VAL A 46 12.13 34.65 -28.47
C VAL A 46 13.05 35.58 -29.25
N SER A 47 13.23 36.80 -28.77
CA SER A 47 14.15 37.76 -29.38
C SER A 47 15.61 37.31 -29.21
N SER A 48 16.52 37.83 -30.05
CA SER A 48 17.96 37.54 -29.90
C SER A 48 18.53 38.08 -28.58
N TYR A 49 17.91 39.13 -28.02
CA TYR A 49 18.23 39.64 -26.69
C TYR A 49 17.84 38.63 -25.60
N GLU A 50 16.59 38.18 -25.59
CA GLU A 50 16.09 37.20 -24.62
C GLU A 50 16.87 35.89 -24.67
N HIS A 51 17.12 35.37 -25.87
CA HIS A 51 17.93 34.17 -26.05
C HIS A 51 19.34 34.32 -25.46
N SER A 52 19.99 35.48 -25.67
CA SER A 52 21.32 35.74 -25.12
C SER A 52 21.30 35.86 -23.59
N ARG A 53 20.25 36.46 -23.02
CA ARG A 53 20.05 36.56 -21.57
C ARG A 53 19.81 35.18 -20.94
N MET A 54 18.99 34.32 -21.56
CA MET A 54 18.78 32.95 -21.11
C MET A 54 20.08 32.14 -21.10
N LEU A 55 20.92 32.24 -22.14
CA LEU A 55 22.22 31.56 -22.17
C LEU A 55 23.18 32.10 -21.10
N ALA A 56 23.19 33.41 -20.85
CA ALA A 56 23.98 34.02 -19.78
C ALA A 56 23.54 33.51 -18.40
N PHE A 57 22.22 33.45 -18.17
CA PHE A 57 21.64 32.87 -16.97
C PHE A 57 22.03 31.40 -16.79
N LEU A 58 21.89 30.57 -17.83
CA LEU A 58 22.33 29.16 -17.78
C LEU A 58 23.81 29.05 -17.41
N SER A 59 24.65 29.86 -18.04
CA SER A 59 26.09 29.96 -17.78
C SER A 59 26.39 30.25 -16.31
N GLU A 60 25.68 31.20 -15.68
CA GLU A 60 25.84 31.53 -14.26
C GLU A 60 25.28 30.44 -13.34
N LEU A 61 24.13 29.85 -13.69
CA LEU A 61 23.49 28.77 -12.95
C LEU A 61 24.44 27.58 -12.79
N ILE A 62 25.07 27.16 -13.89
CA ILE A 62 25.95 25.99 -13.91
C ILE A 62 27.37 26.24 -13.40
N LEU A 63 27.80 27.50 -13.31
CA LEU A 63 29.20 27.87 -13.03
C LEU A 63 29.81 27.18 -11.79
N PRO A 64 29.06 27.02 -10.68
CA PRO A 64 29.63 26.40 -9.49
C PRO A 64 29.66 24.88 -9.53
N PHE A 65 29.04 24.19 -10.49
CA PHE A 65 29.04 22.73 -10.49
C PHE A 65 30.37 22.16 -10.98
N SER A 66 30.85 21.12 -10.30
CA SER A 66 31.86 20.24 -10.88
C SER A 66 31.27 19.37 -11.98
N LEU A 67 31.99 19.25 -13.08
CA LEU A 67 31.59 18.45 -14.24
C LEU A 67 32.46 17.21 -14.37
N GLY A 68 31.86 16.09 -14.79
CA GLY A 68 32.61 14.87 -15.06
C GLY A 68 31.81 13.58 -14.91
N LYS A 69 32.51 12.45 -15.04
CA LYS A 69 31.92 11.11 -15.01
C LYS A 69 31.22 10.78 -13.69
N ASP A 70 31.78 11.22 -12.57
CA ASP A 70 31.27 10.97 -11.22
C ASP A 70 30.79 12.28 -10.56
N GLN A 71 30.41 13.27 -11.40
CA GLN A 71 29.93 14.59 -10.99
C GLN A 71 28.68 14.95 -11.81
N VAL A 72 28.30 16.23 -11.88
CA VAL A 72 27.19 16.66 -12.73
C VAL A 72 27.57 16.54 -14.21
N ARG A 73 26.63 16.13 -15.05
CA ARG A 73 26.73 16.22 -16.50
C ARG A 73 25.60 17.07 -17.04
N VAL A 74 25.89 17.85 -18.07
CA VAL A 74 24.97 18.85 -18.62
C VAL A 74 24.70 18.56 -20.08
N GLY A 75 23.43 18.59 -20.47
CA GLY A 75 22.99 18.57 -21.86
C GLY A 75 22.18 19.83 -22.18
N LEU A 76 22.12 20.21 -23.46
CA LEU A 76 21.28 21.33 -23.92
C LEU A 76 20.59 21.00 -25.24
N LEU A 77 19.26 21.10 -25.22
CA LEU A 77 18.38 20.89 -26.36
C LEU A 77 17.61 22.19 -26.66
N GLN A 78 17.77 22.73 -27.86
CA GLN A 78 17.03 23.91 -28.31
C GLN A 78 15.66 23.53 -28.90
N VAL A 79 14.63 24.31 -28.54
CA VAL A 79 13.30 24.28 -29.17
C VAL A 79 13.27 25.28 -30.32
N GLY A 80 12.73 24.87 -31.46
CA GLY A 80 12.52 25.68 -32.66
C GLY A 80 11.70 24.87 -33.66
N THR A 81 11.65 25.27 -34.94
CA THR A 81 10.87 24.54 -35.95
C THR A 81 11.33 23.08 -36.08
N GLN A 82 12.65 22.90 -36.06
CA GLN A 82 13.32 21.61 -35.95
C GLN A 82 14.18 21.66 -34.68
N PRO A 83 13.74 21.03 -33.57
CA PRO A 83 14.52 21.00 -32.34
C PRO A 83 15.92 20.42 -32.56
N ARG A 84 16.92 20.94 -31.85
CA ARG A 84 18.33 20.56 -32.06
C ARG A 84 19.06 20.33 -30.75
N LEU A 85 19.61 19.13 -30.59
CA LEU A 85 20.53 18.83 -29.50
C LEU A 85 21.87 19.52 -29.78
N GLU A 86 22.25 20.50 -28.97
CA GLU A 86 23.56 21.16 -29.09
C GLU A 86 24.67 20.26 -28.57
N PHE A 87 24.41 19.61 -27.43
CA PHE A 87 25.31 18.64 -26.83
C PHE A 87 24.57 17.78 -25.81
N GLY A 88 25.02 16.54 -25.66
CA GLY A 88 24.52 15.58 -24.66
C GLY A 88 25.39 15.52 -23.41
N PHE A 89 25.01 14.65 -22.47
CA PHE A 89 25.66 14.53 -21.17
C PHE A 89 27.12 14.08 -21.22
N ASP A 90 27.54 13.42 -22.29
CA ASP A 90 28.89 12.89 -22.48
C ASP A 90 29.86 13.85 -23.18
N THR A 91 29.40 15.03 -23.60
CA THR A 91 30.17 15.93 -24.46
C THR A 91 31.20 16.75 -23.69
N PHE A 92 30.83 17.35 -22.55
CA PHE A 92 31.70 18.24 -21.78
C PHE A 92 31.98 17.71 -20.38
N ASN A 93 33.25 17.73 -19.98
CA ASN A 93 33.71 17.35 -18.64
C ASN A 93 34.46 18.47 -17.92
N THR A 94 34.59 19.66 -18.53
CA THR A 94 35.26 20.81 -17.92
C THR A 94 34.41 22.05 -18.02
N GLN A 95 34.51 22.93 -17.01
CA GLN A 95 33.76 24.17 -16.98
C GLN A 95 34.15 25.09 -18.14
N SER A 96 35.43 25.13 -18.50
CA SER A 96 35.93 25.97 -19.59
C SER A 96 35.27 25.63 -20.93
N ASP A 97 35.20 24.34 -21.28
CA ASP A 97 34.65 23.90 -22.57
C ASP A 97 33.14 24.12 -22.63
N LEU A 98 32.42 23.79 -21.56
CA LEU A 98 30.97 24.00 -21.48
C LEU A 98 30.62 25.49 -21.57
N GLN A 99 31.38 26.35 -20.90
CA GLN A 99 31.19 27.81 -20.95
C GLN A 99 31.48 28.37 -22.34
N GLY A 100 32.53 27.87 -23.01
CA GLY A 100 32.82 28.21 -24.40
C GLY A 100 31.68 27.80 -25.35
N ALA A 101 31.15 26.59 -25.17
CA ALA A 101 30.04 26.07 -25.96
C ALA A 101 28.77 26.93 -25.78
N LEU A 102 28.36 27.21 -24.54
CA LEU A 102 27.18 28.04 -24.24
C LEU A 102 27.23 29.42 -24.92
N ARG A 103 28.41 30.07 -24.94
CA ARG A 103 28.61 31.38 -25.59
C ARG A 103 28.50 31.34 -27.11
N SER A 104 28.65 30.16 -27.72
CA SER A 104 28.66 29.99 -29.18
C SER A 104 27.29 29.63 -29.78
N ILE A 105 26.32 29.27 -28.93
CA ILE A 105 24.99 28.83 -29.35
C ILE A 105 24.24 29.97 -30.03
N LYS A 106 23.64 29.67 -31.18
CA LYS A 106 22.79 30.58 -31.94
C LYS A 106 21.33 30.12 -31.89
N PRO A 107 20.35 31.05 -31.83
CA PRO A 107 18.93 30.71 -31.78
C PRO A 107 18.49 30.05 -33.09
N LEU A 108 17.64 29.02 -32.99
CA LEU A 108 17.08 28.31 -34.15
C LEU A 108 16.07 29.15 -34.94
N ARG A 109 15.22 29.90 -34.23
CA ARG A 109 14.06 30.67 -34.73
C ARG A 109 12.96 29.77 -35.33
N GLY A 110 11.91 30.40 -35.83
CA GLY A 110 10.76 29.77 -36.49
C GLY A 110 9.68 29.29 -35.52
N ASP A 111 8.86 28.31 -35.93
CA ASP A 111 7.77 27.79 -35.10
C ASP A 111 8.24 27.14 -33.80
N THR A 112 7.42 27.20 -32.75
CA THR A 112 7.67 26.56 -31.46
C THR A 112 7.22 25.10 -31.48
N ASN A 113 8.16 24.15 -31.47
CA ASN A 113 7.86 22.72 -31.50
C ASN A 113 8.35 21.99 -30.23
N THR A 114 7.82 22.40 -29.06
CA THR A 114 8.23 21.86 -27.76
C THR A 114 7.88 20.38 -27.59
N VAL A 115 6.76 19.91 -28.14
CA VAL A 115 6.35 18.51 -28.04
C VAL A 115 7.36 17.58 -28.71
N GLU A 116 7.86 17.95 -29.89
CA GLU A 116 8.91 17.19 -30.58
C GLU A 116 10.25 17.26 -29.84
N ALA A 117 10.58 18.42 -29.26
CA ALA A 117 11.78 18.54 -28.43
C ALA A 117 11.69 17.64 -27.17
N LEU A 118 10.53 17.55 -26.52
CA LEU A 118 10.30 16.66 -25.39
C LEU A 118 10.40 15.19 -25.78
N ARG A 119 9.93 14.83 -26.98
CA ARG A 119 10.11 13.48 -27.55
C ARG A 119 11.58 13.14 -27.72
N MET A 120 12.38 14.05 -28.31
CA MET A 120 13.84 13.88 -28.43
C MET A 120 14.53 13.80 -27.06
N ALA A 121 14.15 14.67 -26.12
CA ALA A 121 14.68 14.67 -24.76
C ALA A 121 14.45 13.30 -24.10
N LYS A 122 13.21 12.78 -24.17
CA LYS A 122 12.84 11.49 -23.59
C LYS A 122 13.57 10.32 -24.25
N GLU A 123 13.55 10.23 -25.58
CA GLU A 123 14.02 9.04 -26.29
C GLU A 123 15.55 8.94 -26.36
N TRP A 124 16.25 10.07 -26.44
CA TRP A 124 17.69 10.10 -26.77
C TRP A 124 18.56 10.54 -25.61
N VAL A 125 18.13 11.57 -24.86
CA VAL A 125 19.00 12.26 -23.89
C VAL A 125 18.73 11.82 -22.46
N LEU A 126 17.48 11.80 -22.01
CA LEU A 126 17.09 11.41 -20.64
C LEU A 126 16.95 9.90 -20.47
N ARG A 127 17.01 9.15 -21.56
CA ARG A 127 16.99 7.69 -21.55
C ARG A 127 18.34 7.14 -21.05
N PRO A 128 18.35 6.23 -20.07
CA PRO A 128 19.58 5.59 -19.66
C PRO A 128 20.21 4.71 -20.75
N SER A 129 21.54 4.63 -20.76
CA SER A 129 22.32 3.69 -21.60
C SER A 129 22.19 3.87 -23.12
N THR A 130 21.77 5.05 -23.59
CA THR A 130 21.88 5.46 -25.00
C THR A 130 23.13 6.31 -25.23
N ALA A 131 23.60 6.40 -26.47
CA ALA A 131 24.63 7.38 -26.84
C ALA A 131 24.12 8.79 -26.51
N HIS A 132 24.93 9.62 -25.84
CA HIS A 132 24.53 10.94 -25.31
C HIS A 132 23.47 10.92 -24.19
N GLY A 133 23.06 9.73 -23.78
CA GLY A 133 21.99 9.49 -22.81
C GLY A 133 22.40 9.66 -21.36
N ALA A 134 21.41 9.66 -20.48
CA ALA A 134 21.58 9.76 -19.05
C ALA A 134 22.29 8.52 -18.49
N ARG A 135 22.94 8.68 -17.35
CA ARG A 135 23.49 7.60 -16.56
C ARG A 135 22.36 6.87 -15.84
N ALA A 136 22.46 5.55 -15.80
CA ALA A 136 21.54 4.73 -15.02
C ALA A 136 21.71 5.05 -13.52
N ASP A 137 20.62 4.95 -12.78
CA ASP A 137 20.56 5.07 -11.32
C ASP A 137 21.08 6.41 -10.74
N LEU A 138 21.14 7.45 -11.58
CA LEU A 138 21.44 8.81 -11.15
C LEU A 138 20.25 9.75 -11.35
N PRO A 139 20.15 10.80 -10.52
CA PRO A 139 19.08 11.78 -10.63
C PRO A 139 19.14 12.50 -11.97
N ARG A 140 17.98 12.66 -12.59
CA ARG A 140 17.82 13.34 -13.89
C ARG A 140 16.92 14.54 -13.72
N VAL A 141 17.41 15.69 -14.16
CA VAL A 141 16.70 16.96 -14.04
C VAL A 141 16.53 17.57 -15.43
N LEU A 142 15.29 17.92 -15.79
CA LEU A 142 14.97 18.73 -16.95
C LEU A 142 14.64 20.14 -16.48
N VAL A 143 15.38 21.13 -16.96
CA VAL A 143 15.12 22.55 -16.70
C VAL A 143 14.68 23.20 -18.02
N TRP A 144 13.42 23.61 -18.09
CA TRP A 144 12.84 24.22 -19.28
C TRP A 144 12.76 25.74 -19.16
N LEU A 145 13.45 26.45 -20.07
CA LEU A 145 13.45 27.91 -20.16
C LEU A 145 12.59 28.32 -21.37
N THR A 146 11.57 29.14 -21.17
CA THR A 146 10.63 29.53 -22.25
C THR A 146 10.02 30.92 -22.04
N ASP A 147 9.63 31.57 -23.14
CA ASP A 147 8.79 32.77 -23.12
C ASP A 147 7.29 32.46 -22.97
N GLY A 148 6.91 31.18 -23.10
CA GLY A 148 5.55 30.67 -22.94
C GLY A 148 4.69 30.64 -24.19
N VAL A 149 5.22 31.02 -25.35
CA VAL A 149 4.40 31.19 -26.55
C VAL A 149 4.15 29.86 -27.25
N LYS A 150 2.89 29.43 -27.26
CA LYS A 150 2.40 28.24 -28.00
C LYS A 150 3.24 26.96 -27.76
N PRO A 151 3.44 26.52 -26.49
CA PRO A 151 4.25 25.33 -26.21
C PRO A 151 3.63 24.02 -26.74
N GLY A 152 2.38 24.01 -27.20
CA GLY A 152 1.66 22.80 -27.59
C GLY A 152 1.18 21.97 -26.39
N ASP A 153 0.81 20.72 -26.63
CA ASP A 153 0.37 19.79 -25.58
C ASP A 153 1.56 19.14 -24.87
N VAL A 154 2.09 19.85 -23.87
CA VAL A 154 3.24 19.44 -23.07
C VAL A 154 2.85 18.63 -21.82
N ILE A 155 1.56 18.57 -21.46
CA ILE A 155 1.11 17.97 -20.19
C ILE A 155 1.44 16.49 -20.15
N ARG A 156 1.06 15.75 -21.19
CA ARG A 156 1.28 14.31 -21.26
C ARG A 156 2.78 13.95 -21.36
N PRO A 157 3.58 14.51 -22.29
CA PRO A 157 5.01 14.19 -22.37
C PRO A 157 5.76 14.46 -21.05
N MET A 158 5.42 15.56 -20.36
CA MET A 158 6.06 15.90 -19.07
C MET A 158 5.62 14.95 -17.95
N ALA A 159 4.36 14.51 -17.93
CA ALA A 159 3.90 13.50 -16.99
C ALA A 159 4.66 12.17 -17.17
N GLU A 160 4.85 11.73 -18.41
CA GLU A 160 5.60 10.51 -18.73
C GLU A 160 7.08 10.62 -18.28
N LEU A 161 7.72 11.78 -18.48
CA LEU A 161 9.08 12.01 -17.98
C LEU A 161 9.16 11.91 -16.45
N ARG A 162 8.20 12.49 -15.74
CA ARG A 162 8.15 12.41 -14.27
C ARG A 162 7.89 10.99 -13.78
N GLU A 163 7.01 10.24 -14.45
CA GLU A 163 6.77 8.82 -14.14
C GLU A 163 8.03 7.97 -14.33
N GLU A 164 8.88 8.33 -15.30
CA GLU A 164 10.18 7.70 -15.50
C GLU A 164 11.23 8.14 -14.47
N GLY A 165 10.92 9.06 -13.55
CA GLY A 165 11.85 9.55 -12.53
C GLY A 165 12.75 10.69 -13.02
N VAL A 166 12.24 11.57 -13.89
CA VAL A 166 12.88 12.83 -14.25
C VAL A 166 12.21 13.97 -13.49
N ALA A 167 12.98 14.72 -12.72
CA ALA A 167 12.49 15.94 -12.09
C ALA A 167 12.41 17.09 -13.12
N VAL A 168 11.32 17.84 -13.09
CA VAL A 168 11.03 18.90 -14.07
C VAL A 168 10.91 20.24 -13.37
N LEU A 169 11.74 21.20 -13.76
CA LEU A 169 11.69 22.60 -13.35
C LEU A 169 11.45 23.48 -14.57
N VAL A 170 10.75 24.60 -14.38
CA VAL A 170 10.43 25.53 -15.45
C VAL A 170 10.76 26.96 -15.03
N VAL A 171 11.42 27.69 -15.92
CA VAL A 171 11.63 29.14 -15.84
C VAL A 171 10.92 29.79 -17.02
N SER A 172 9.91 30.60 -16.72
CA SER A 172 9.13 31.34 -17.72
C SER A 172 9.49 32.83 -17.67
N THR A 173 9.88 33.39 -18.82
CA THR A 173 10.21 34.83 -18.95
C THR A 173 9.13 35.67 -19.61
N GLY A 174 7.98 35.06 -19.96
CA GLY A 174 6.87 35.74 -20.60
C GLY A 174 5.50 35.32 -20.08
N HIS A 175 4.47 35.49 -20.91
CA HIS A 175 3.06 35.31 -20.56
C HIS A 175 2.61 33.83 -20.59
N SER A 176 3.41 32.92 -20.03
CA SER A 176 3.06 31.51 -19.94
C SER A 176 1.77 31.28 -19.14
N ASN A 177 1.02 30.25 -19.51
CA ASN A 177 -0.14 29.83 -18.72
C ASN A 177 0.31 29.10 -17.43
N TYR A 178 0.20 29.78 -16.29
CA TYR A 178 0.52 29.24 -14.97
C TYR A 178 -0.16 27.89 -14.67
N GLN A 179 -1.43 27.71 -15.06
CA GLN A 179 -2.15 26.46 -14.80
C GLN A 179 -1.58 25.28 -15.59
N VAL A 180 -1.07 25.52 -16.80
CA VAL A 180 -0.39 24.51 -17.60
C VAL A 180 0.99 24.22 -17.01
N LEU A 181 1.76 25.26 -16.70
CA LEU A 181 3.12 25.08 -16.18
C LEU A 181 3.16 24.40 -14.80
N ARG A 182 2.20 24.72 -13.92
CA ARG A 182 2.04 24.06 -12.61
C ARG A 182 1.77 22.55 -12.72
N GLN A 183 1.16 22.10 -13.82
CA GLN A 183 0.90 20.67 -14.05
C GLN A 183 2.09 19.90 -14.63
N VAL A 184 3.07 20.61 -15.23
CA VAL A 184 4.24 19.95 -15.82
C VAL A 184 5.44 19.86 -14.87
N VAL A 185 5.59 20.81 -13.95
CA VAL A 185 6.69 20.77 -12.96
C VAL A 185 6.53 19.64 -11.96
N SER A 186 7.65 19.21 -11.38
CA SER A 186 7.64 18.30 -10.25
C SER A 186 7.18 18.99 -8.97
N PRO A 187 6.48 18.33 -8.04
CA PRO A 187 6.16 18.90 -6.74
C PRO A 187 7.41 19.11 -5.86
N PRO A 188 7.43 20.09 -4.94
CA PRO A 188 6.45 21.17 -4.78
C PRO A 188 6.62 22.24 -5.87
N ALA A 189 5.50 22.72 -6.44
CA ALA A 189 5.53 23.61 -7.60
C ALA A 189 6.14 24.97 -7.27
N GLU A 190 5.96 25.45 -6.04
CA GLU A 190 6.52 26.70 -5.52
C GLU A 190 8.05 26.78 -5.57
N ASN A 191 8.74 25.63 -5.59
CA ASN A 191 10.21 25.58 -5.68
C ASN A 191 10.72 25.20 -7.07
N HIS A 192 9.83 24.85 -8.01
CA HIS A 192 10.22 24.31 -9.31
C HIS A 192 9.62 25.08 -10.49
N LEU A 193 8.78 26.08 -10.22
CA LEU A 193 8.17 26.94 -11.22
C LEU A 193 8.47 28.40 -10.94
N TYR A 194 9.24 29.02 -11.84
CA TYR A 194 9.67 30.41 -11.73
C TYR A 194 9.08 31.25 -12.85
N PHE A 195 8.54 32.41 -12.49
CA PHE A 195 8.14 33.47 -13.42
C PHE A 195 8.98 34.68 -13.09
N VAL A 196 9.78 35.14 -14.05
CA VAL A 196 10.74 36.23 -13.84
C VAL A 196 10.91 37.01 -15.12
N ASP A 197 11.03 38.33 -15.05
CA ASP A 197 11.37 39.13 -16.21
C ASP A 197 12.77 38.74 -16.74
N ILE A 198 12.97 38.85 -18.06
CA ILE A 198 14.21 38.43 -18.71
C ILE A 198 15.46 39.14 -18.15
N ASP A 199 15.30 40.38 -17.71
CA ASP A 199 16.39 41.18 -17.15
C ASP A 199 16.71 40.79 -15.70
N ASP A 200 15.74 40.22 -14.98
CA ASP A 200 15.79 39.91 -13.56
C ASP A 200 16.03 38.43 -13.26
N MET A 201 16.33 37.61 -14.28
CA MET A 201 16.61 36.18 -14.10
C MET A 201 17.70 35.88 -13.05
N SER A 202 18.64 36.81 -12.82
CA SER A 202 19.69 36.65 -11.81
C SER A 202 19.13 36.51 -10.38
N ILE A 203 17.91 36.98 -10.11
CA ILE A 203 17.25 36.88 -8.81
C ILE A 203 16.99 35.42 -8.43
N ILE A 204 16.66 34.56 -9.40
CA ILE A 204 16.30 33.17 -9.16
C ILE A 204 17.48 32.19 -9.30
N THR A 205 18.67 32.67 -9.64
CA THR A 205 19.83 31.81 -9.93
C THR A 205 20.20 30.92 -8.74
N GLU A 206 20.22 31.47 -7.53
CA GLU A 206 20.54 30.71 -6.31
C GLU A 206 19.43 29.72 -5.96
N ASP A 207 18.17 30.17 -5.95
CA ASP A 207 17.02 29.33 -5.63
C ASP A 207 16.87 28.14 -6.61
N LEU A 208 17.01 28.39 -7.91
CA LEU A 208 16.94 27.34 -8.93
C LEU A 208 18.12 26.37 -8.80
N ARG A 209 19.32 26.87 -8.49
CA ARG A 209 20.49 26.03 -8.26
C ARG A 209 20.26 25.12 -7.06
N ASP A 210 19.78 25.68 -5.96
CA ASP A 210 19.50 24.94 -4.74
C ASP A 210 18.40 23.89 -4.97
N ALA A 211 17.36 24.20 -5.75
CA ALA A 211 16.35 23.22 -6.15
C ALA A 211 16.96 22.04 -6.94
N ILE A 212 17.83 22.31 -7.92
CA ILE A 212 18.55 21.28 -8.67
C ILE A 212 19.42 20.42 -7.73
N ILE A 213 20.15 21.06 -6.79
CA ILE A 213 21.00 20.37 -5.82
C ILE A 213 20.18 19.48 -4.91
N GLU A 214 19.05 19.97 -4.39
CA GLU A 214 18.17 19.23 -3.50
C GLU A 214 17.55 18.02 -4.20
N ILE A 215 17.15 18.13 -5.46
CA ILE A 215 16.68 16.99 -6.26
C ILE A 215 17.80 15.95 -6.42
N ILE A 216 18.99 16.39 -6.86
CA ILE A 216 20.15 15.50 -7.06
C ILE A 216 20.56 14.80 -5.75
N ARG A 217 20.30 15.42 -4.60
CA ARG A 217 20.58 14.84 -3.28
C ARG A 217 19.49 13.93 -2.77
N ALA A 218 18.22 14.33 -2.87
CA ALA A 218 17.10 13.61 -2.28
C ALA A 218 16.99 12.18 -2.85
N GLU A 219 17.31 12.00 -4.13
CA GLU A 219 17.34 10.70 -4.78
C GLU A 219 18.54 9.82 -4.38
N ARG A 220 19.40 10.26 -3.45
CA ARG A 220 20.49 9.42 -2.91
C ARG A 220 20.12 8.65 -1.64
N LEU A 221 18.96 8.94 -1.02
CA LEU A 221 18.47 8.25 0.19
C LEU A 221 17.04 7.74 -0.04
N HIS A 222 16.89 6.43 -0.13
CA HIS A 222 15.60 5.77 -0.34
C HIS A 222 15.14 5.00 0.90
N VAL A 223 13.83 4.83 1.03
CA VAL A 223 13.20 3.98 2.06
C VAL A 223 12.57 2.77 1.39
N ARG A 224 12.87 1.58 1.90
CA ARG A 224 12.31 0.29 1.46
C ARG A 224 11.84 -0.52 2.66
N ASP A 225 11.14 -1.62 2.40
CA ASP A 225 10.68 -2.60 3.40
C ASP A 225 9.87 -1.99 4.56
N VAL A 226 9.04 -0.98 4.26
CA VAL A 226 8.22 -0.31 5.26
C VAL A 226 7.15 -1.27 5.82
N SER A 227 7.20 -1.49 7.13
CA SER A 227 6.26 -2.30 7.90
C SER A 227 5.46 -1.43 8.88
N THR A 228 4.75 -2.06 9.81
CA THR A 228 4.04 -1.38 10.89
C THR A 228 4.98 -0.80 11.96
N ASN A 229 6.21 -1.30 12.08
CA ASN A 229 7.14 -0.92 13.14
C ASN A 229 8.61 -0.77 12.71
N SER A 230 8.90 -0.88 11.42
CA SER A 230 10.26 -0.79 10.89
C SER A 230 10.27 -0.30 9.44
N ALA A 231 11.42 0.22 9.01
CA ALA A 231 11.70 0.64 7.65
C ALA A 231 13.21 0.53 7.38
N THR A 232 13.61 0.27 6.15
CA THR A 232 15.03 0.18 5.77
C THR A 232 15.41 1.41 4.95
N LEU A 233 16.39 2.17 5.43
CA LEU A 233 17.06 3.21 4.66
C LEU A 233 18.12 2.59 3.75
N GLN A 234 18.22 3.07 2.52
CA GLN A 234 19.23 2.66 1.54
C GLN A 234 19.84 3.90 0.88
N TRP A 235 21.17 3.95 0.75
CA TRP A 235 21.89 5.06 0.13
C TRP A 235 23.15 4.56 -0.58
N ARG A 236 23.74 5.40 -1.44
CA ARG A 236 25.05 5.11 -2.06
C ARG A 236 26.18 5.39 -1.05
N PRO A 237 27.16 4.49 -0.87
CA PRO A 237 28.23 4.65 0.12
C PRO A 237 29.29 5.66 -0.33
N VAL A 238 28.96 6.95 -0.29
CA VAL A 238 29.86 8.10 -0.60
C VAL A 238 31.10 8.22 0.29
N LEU A 239 31.15 7.51 1.42
CA LEU A 239 32.30 7.47 2.32
C LEU A 239 33.20 6.26 2.08
N SER A 240 32.86 5.36 1.14
CA SER A 240 33.67 4.16 0.92
C SER A 240 35.10 4.52 0.51
N GLY A 241 36.08 3.98 1.22
CA GLY A 241 37.49 4.33 1.06
C GLY A 241 37.95 5.60 1.78
N LEU A 242 37.06 6.34 2.44
CA LEU A 242 37.37 7.49 3.29
C LEU A 242 37.28 7.12 4.78
N MET A 243 38.02 7.83 5.63
CA MET A 243 37.85 7.75 7.08
C MET A 243 36.58 8.52 7.48
N GLY A 244 35.55 7.81 7.95
CA GLY A 244 34.27 8.43 8.30
C GLY A 244 33.19 7.46 8.77
N TYR A 245 32.00 8.00 8.99
CA TYR A 245 30.79 7.25 9.34
C TYR A 245 29.54 8.00 8.91
N TYR A 246 28.43 7.27 8.79
CA TYR A 246 27.12 7.87 8.59
C TYR A 246 26.38 8.00 9.92
N GLU A 247 25.95 9.21 10.26
CA GLU A 247 25.01 9.45 11.35
C GLU A 247 23.58 9.51 10.79
N ILE A 248 22.71 8.65 11.28
CA ILE A 248 21.30 8.63 10.91
C ILE A 248 20.48 9.09 12.12
N ARG A 249 19.59 10.05 11.90
CA ARG A 249 18.64 10.54 12.91
C ARG A 249 17.24 10.45 12.36
N PHE A 250 16.26 10.05 13.19
CA PHE A 250 14.88 9.94 12.75
C PHE A 250 13.89 10.23 13.88
N ASN A 251 12.77 10.86 13.54
CA ASN A 251 11.73 11.23 14.50
C ASN A 251 10.34 11.28 13.82
N PRO A 252 9.26 11.07 14.58
CA PRO A 252 7.91 11.32 14.08
C PRO A 252 7.75 12.78 13.61
N VAL A 253 7.10 12.96 12.48
CA VAL A 253 6.63 14.27 12.02
C VAL A 253 5.30 14.51 12.70
N THR A 254 5.27 15.41 13.67
CA THR A 254 4.02 15.82 14.30
C THR A 254 3.17 16.53 13.24
N ALA A 255 2.01 15.96 12.91
CA ALA A 255 1.00 16.68 12.14
C ALA A 255 0.63 17.93 12.94
N GLY A 256 1.02 19.11 12.45
CA GLY A 256 0.78 20.37 13.12
C GLY A 256 -0.72 20.59 13.32
N GLY A 257 -1.14 20.68 14.57
CA GLY A 257 -2.36 21.41 14.92
C GLY A 257 -2.24 22.85 14.41
N GLY A 258 -3.34 23.35 13.87
CA GLY A 258 -3.43 24.65 13.22
C GLY A 258 -2.84 25.79 14.05
N GLY A 259 -2.23 26.74 13.34
CA GLY A 259 -1.60 27.92 13.90
C GLY A 259 -2.57 28.73 14.77
N GLY A 260 -2.28 28.75 16.07
CA GLY A 260 -2.74 29.78 16.98
C GLY A 260 -1.71 30.90 17.01
N SER A 261 -2.07 32.05 16.43
CA SER A 261 -1.38 33.33 16.62
C SER A 261 -1.28 33.66 18.10
N GLY A 262 -0.09 33.51 18.68
CA GLY A 262 0.22 33.91 20.05
C GLY A 262 1.56 34.62 20.09
N THR A 263 1.53 35.95 20.22
CA THR A 263 2.69 36.78 20.52
C THR A 263 3.19 36.44 21.92
N GLY A 264 4.17 35.55 22.02
CA GLY A 264 4.76 35.16 23.30
C GLY A 264 6.26 34.88 23.13
N THR A 265 7.08 35.79 23.63
CA THR A 265 8.53 35.60 23.79
C THR A 265 8.80 34.65 24.94
N SER A 266 8.74 33.34 24.67
CA SER A 266 9.28 32.30 25.55
C SER A 266 10.05 31.29 24.71
N PRO A 267 11.28 30.91 25.11
CA PRO A 267 12.11 30.00 24.33
C PRO A 267 11.45 28.62 24.32
N SER A 268 11.18 28.10 23.13
CA SER A 268 10.74 26.74 22.93
C SER A 268 11.85 25.77 23.34
N THR A 269 11.87 25.37 24.60
CA THR A 269 12.62 24.19 25.09
C THR A 269 11.91 22.89 24.70
N GLY A 270 11.54 22.76 23.42
CA GLY A 270 11.06 21.52 22.83
C GLY A 270 12.26 20.65 22.46
N ILE A 271 12.72 19.81 23.37
CA ILE A 271 13.70 18.75 23.04
C ILE A 271 13.01 17.80 22.06
N ASN A 272 13.30 17.93 20.77
CA ASN A 272 12.90 16.96 19.75
C ASN A 272 13.66 15.65 20.04
N TYR A 273 12.99 14.67 20.66
CA TYR A 273 13.53 13.32 20.80
C TYR A 273 13.61 12.69 19.41
N TYR A 274 14.82 12.59 18.87
CA TYR A 274 15.13 11.80 17.69
C TYR A 274 15.87 10.53 18.12
N GLN A 275 15.57 9.43 17.45
CA GLN A 275 16.38 8.22 17.54
C GLN A 275 17.61 8.40 16.63
N ARG A 276 18.76 7.87 17.06
CA ARG A 276 20.02 7.97 16.34
C ARG A 276 20.64 6.60 16.17
N LEU A 277 21.24 6.36 15.01
CA LEU A 277 22.08 5.21 14.73
C LEU A 277 23.29 5.64 13.90
N THR A 278 24.37 4.87 13.97
CA THR A 278 25.60 5.13 13.22
C THR A 278 25.92 3.93 12.35
N GLN A 279 26.39 4.17 11.12
CA GLN A 279 26.83 3.14 10.19
C GLN A 279 28.26 3.40 9.71
N SER A 280 28.98 2.35 9.35
CA SER A 280 30.34 2.45 8.84
C SER A 280 30.40 3.18 7.49
N ALA A 281 31.58 3.71 7.13
CA ALA A 281 31.83 4.39 5.87
C ALA A 281 31.45 3.57 4.62
N ASP A 282 31.58 2.24 4.67
CA ASP A 282 31.24 1.33 3.57
C ASP A 282 29.77 0.90 3.56
N SER A 283 28.98 1.29 4.57
CA SER A 283 27.58 0.91 4.65
C SER A 283 26.73 1.69 3.65
N SER A 284 25.78 0.98 3.04
CA SER A 284 24.79 1.51 2.09
C SER A 284 23.35 1.34 2.59
N THR A 285 23.15 0.81 3.81
CA THR A 285 21.81 0.49 4.34
C THR A 285 21.73 0.59 5.86
N ALA A 286 20.55 0.92 6.39
CA ALA A 286 20.24 0.82 7.83
C ALA A 286 18.77 0.47 8.06
N LYS A 287 18.51 -0.49 8.95
CA LYS A 287 17.15 -0.81 9.39
C LYS A 287 16.75 0.03 10.61
N LEU A 288 15.68 0.79 10.46
CA LEU A 288 14.98 1.49 11.53
C LEU A 288 13.98 0.52 12.17
N ILE A 289 13.99 0.39 13.48
CA ILE A 289 13.11 -0.50 14.27
C ILE A 289 12.39 0.30 15.35
N ASP A 290 11.44 -0.35 16.04
CA ASP A 290 10.65 0.23 17.13
C ASP A 290 9.87 1.50 16.72
N LEU A 291 9.44 1.57 15.46
CA LEU A 291 8.60 2.63 14.95
C LEU A 291 7.14 2.42 15.40
N LYS A 292 6.41 3.52 15.56
CA LYS A 292 4.96 3.49 15.80
C LYS A 292 4.24 3.24 14.48
N ALA A 293 3.18 2.43 14.52
CA ALA A 293 2.31 2.20 13.37
C ALA A 293 1.54 3.48 12.99
N ASP A 294 1.15 3.58 11.73
CA ASP A 294 0.40 4.72 11.16
C ASP A 294 1.02 6.09 11.50
N THR A 295 2.34 6.17 11.49
CA THR A 295 3.08 7.37 11.90
C THR A 295 4.05 7.77 10.81
N THR A 296 4.00 9.03 10.40
CA THR A 296 4.96 9.62 9.47
C THR A 296 6.25 9.95 10.21
N TYR A 297 7.39 9.50 9.70
CA TYR A 297 8.73 9.79 10.21
C TYR A 297 9.51 10.63 9.21
N ARG A 298 10.38 11.51 9.72
CA ARG A 298 11.46 12.14 8.96
C ARG A 298 12.77 11.50 9.41
N ALA A 299 13.54 10.99 8.46
CA ALA A 299 14.90 10.50 8.66
C ALA A 299 15.90 11.44 7.98
N THR A 300 17.09 11.57 8.57
CA THR A 300 18.22 12.32 8.05
C THR A 300 19.47 11.45 8.10
N LEU A 301 20.27 11.44 7.04
CA LEU A 301 21.56 10.76 6.92
C LEU A 301 22.65 11.80 6.75
N THR A 302 23.55 11.92 7.71
CA THR A 302 24.69 12.86 7.69
C THR A 302 26.00 12.07 7.56
N PRO A 303 26.65 12.11 6.39
CA PRO A 303 28.00 11.54 6.23
C PRO A 303 29.01 12.45 6.96
N THR A 304 29.85 11.85 7.80
CA THR A 304 30.87 12.56 8.58
C THR A 304 32.24 12.02 8.21
N SER A 305 33.13 12.89 7.72
CA SER A 305 34.54 12.59 7.43
C SER A 305 35.42 13.77 7.82
N ASN A 306 36.67 13.49 8.15
CA ASN A 306 37.72 14.48 8.44
C ASN A 306 38.39 15.03 7.17
N GLU A 307 38.21 14.37 6.02
CA GLU A 307 38.87 14.72 4.76
C GLU A 307 37.99 15.63 3.88
N GLN A 308 36.68 15.39 3.89
CA GLN A 308 35.74 16.09 3.02
C GLN A 308 34.41 16.35 3.75
N ALA A 309 33.85 17.54 3.50
CA ALA A 309 32.52 17.88 3.96
C ALA A 309 31.47 17.28 3.02
N PHE A 310 30.49 16.59 3.59
CA PHE A 310 29.35 16.02 2.88
C PHE A 310 28.06 16.62 3.41
N ASN A 311 27.05 16.64 2.55
CA ASN A 311 25.76 17.21 2.89
C ASN A 311 24.83 16.15 3.50
N THR A 312 23.98 16.59 4.41
CA THR A 312 22.95 15.75 5.02
C THR A 312 21.82 15.49 4.03
N LEU A 313 21.44 14.22 3.88
CA LEU A 313 20.26 13.80 3.12
C LEU A 313 19.07 13.65 4.07
N SER A 314 17.85 13.86 3.58
CA SER A 314 16.63 13.63 4.37
C SER A 314 15.52 12.98 3.55
N VAL A 315 14.72 12.15 4.20
CA VAL A 315 13.57 11.47 3.59
C VAL A 315 12.43 11.36 4.59
N THR A 316 11.19 11.41 4.12
CA THR A 316 9.99 11.17 4.93
C THR A 316 9.26 9.92 4.46
N PHE A 317 8.76 9.12 5.40
CA PHE A 317 7.99 7.91 5.10
C PHE A 317 6.94 7.65 6.19
N THR A 318 5.86 6.94 5.86
CA THR A 318 4.78 6.61 6.79
C THR A 318 4.72 5.11 7.02
N THR A 319 4.75 4.68 8.28
CA THR A 319 4.61 3.26 8.63
C THR A 319 3.20 2.76 8.35
N LYS A 320 3.07 1.45 8.12
CA LYS A 320 1.76 0.84 7.86
C LYS A 320 0.87 0.86 9.11
N PRO A 321 -0.47 0.87 8.96
CA PRO A 321 -1.39 0.82 10.09
C PRO A 321 -1.34 -0.54 10.81
N GLU A 322 -1.56 -0.50 12.13
CA GLU A 322 -1.65 -1.69 12.98
C GLU A 322 -3.00 -2.38 12.76
N VAL A 323 -3.00 -3.54 12.09
CA VAL A 323 -4.17 -4.44 12.04
C VAL A 323 -4.15 -5.29 13.30
N LEU A 324 -5.27 -5.45 14.01
CA LEU A 324 -5.36 -6.35 15.17
C LEU A 324 -6.21 -7.57 14.82
N SER A 325 -5.66 -8.77 14.98
CA SER A 325 -6.41 -10.03 14.88
C SER A 325 -7.25 -10.29 16.14
N PRO A 326 -8.39 -11.01 16.07
CA PRO A 326 -9.05 -11.46 14.85
C PRO A 326 -9.86 -10.34 14.20
N VAL A 327 -9.80 -10.27 12.87
CA VAL A 327 -10.66 -9.40 12.04
C VAL A 327 -11.84 -10.20 11.50
N VAL A 328 -11.64 -11.49 11.23
CA VAL A 328 -12.67 -12.41 10.76
C VAL A 328 -12.69 -13.67 11.60
N ILE A 329 -13.90 -14.19 11.86
CA ILE A 329 -14.14 -15.52 12.45
C ILE A 329 -15.06 -16.29 11.50
N THR A 330 -14.76 -17.56 11.29
CA THR A 330 -15.54 -18.49 10.47
C THR A 330 -15.77 -19.80 11.20
N VAL A 331 -16.83 -20.50 10.84
CA VAL A 331 -17.18 -21.81 11.41
C VAL A 331 -17.29 -22.84 10.28
N SER A 332 -16.70 -24.01 10.48
CA SER A 332 -16.72 -25.15 9.57
C SER A 332 -16.87 -26.46 10.35
N GLU A 333 -16.98 -27.59 9.65
CA GLU A 333 -17.08 -28.93 10.27
C GLU A 333 -18.17 -29.02 11.36
N LEU A 334 -19.34 -28.42 11.09
CA LEU A 334 -20.48 -28.49 12.00
C LEU A 334 -21.00 -29.93 12.10
N GLY A 335 -20.94 -30.50 13.30
CA GLY A 335 -21.50 -31.80 13.64
C GLY A 335 -22.52 -31.70 14.77
N GLN A 336 -22.97 -32.86 15.26
CA GLN A 336 -23.92 -32.94 16.37
C GLN A 336 -23.29 -32.51 17.70
N THR A 337 -22.00 -32.84 17.91
CA THR A 337 -21.29 -32.58 19.17
C THR A 337 -19.98 -31.82 18.99
N SER A 338 -19.71 -31.32 17.78
CA SER A 338 -18.46 -30.65 17.45
C SER A 338 -18.63 -29.55 16.42
N ALA A 339 -17.72 -28.57 16.44
CA ALA A 339 -17.63 -27.51 15.44
C ALA A 339 -16.20 -26.97 15.37
N ARG A 340 -15.69 -26.70 14.17
CA ARG A 340 -14.39 -26.04 13.98
C ARG A 340 -14.59 -24.54 13.88
N VAL A 341 -13.86 -23.79 14.70
CA VAL A 341 -13.85 -22.32 14.69
C VAL A 341 -12.49 -21.87 14.19
N SER A 342 -12.46 -20.97 13.20
CA SER A 342 -11.24 -20.46 12.59
C SER A 342 -11.24 -18.93 12.54
N TRP A 343 -10.07 -18.31 12.64
CA TRP A 343 -9.90 -16.85 12.69
C TRP A 343 -8.71 -16.37 11.85
N GLY A 344 -8.70 -15.07 11.52
CA GLY A 344 -7.55 -14.46 10.86
C GLY A 344 -7.58 -12.93 10.83
N PRO A 345 -6.50 -12.30 10.33
CA PRO A 345 -5.21 -12.91 9.94
C PRO A 345 -4.35 -13.33 11.16
N LEU A 346 -3.41 -14.27 11.00
CA LEU A 346 -2.46 -14.63 12.07
C LEU A 346 -1.40 -13.53 12.28
N GLN A 347 -1.01 -13.27 13.53
CA GLN A 347 0.02 -12.30 13.88
C GLN A 347 0.99 -12.84 14.95
N PRO A 348 1.80 -13.85 14.61
CA PRO A 348 2.60 -14.60 15.58
C PRO A 348 3.70 -13.76 16.27
N GLU A 349 4.11 -12.64 15.67
CA GLU A 349 5.09 -11.73 16.25
C GLU A 349 4.52 -10.84 17.36
N THR A 350 3.22 -10.52 17.28
CA THR A 350 2.57 -9.60 18.23
C THR A 350 1.65 -10.31 19.22
N ILE A 351 1.16 -11.52 18.88
CA ILE A 351 0.21 -12.29 19.68
C ILE A 351 0.94 -13.34 20.51
N THR A 352 0.56 -13.43 21.79
CA THR A 352 1.07 -14.44 22.72
C THR A 352 0.22 -15.71 22.70
N SER A 353 -1.10 -15.56 22.68
CA SER A 353 -2.07 -16.65 22.68
C SER A 353 -3.44 -16.15 22.21
N TYR A 354 -4.26 -17.07 21.70
CA TYR A 354 -5.68 -16.82 21.48
C TYR A 354 -6.52 -17.52 22.55
N TYR A 355 -7.57 -16.85 23.00
CA TYR A 355 -8.50 -17.33 24.01
C TYR A 355 -9.88 -17.45 23.39
N ILE A 356 -10.45 -18.66 23.42
CA ILE A 356 -11.72 -18.99 22.80
C ILE A 356 -12.72 -19.32 23.91
N GLU A 357 -13.75 -18.52 24.03
CA GLU A 357 -14.84 -18.71 24.98
C GLU A 357 -16.11 -19.11 24.25
N TYR A 358 -16.86 -20.07 24.79
CA TYR A 358 -18.14 -20.47 24.22
C TYR A 358 -19.13 -20.93 25.26
N SER A 359 -20.39 -20.61 25.04
CA SER A 359 -21.50 -21.01 25.91
C SER A 359 -22.79 -21.22 25.12
N ALA A 360 -23.61 -22.16 25.59
CA ALA A 360 -24.92 -22.41 25.03
C ALA A 360 -25.88 -21.25 25.36
N LEU A 361 -26.66 -20.82 24.38
CA LEU A 361 -27.69 -19.81 24.54
C LEU A 361 -29.06 -20.46 24.82
N PRO A 362 -29.92 -19.85 25.65
CA PRO A 362 -29.73 -18.57 26.33
C PRO A 362 -28.93 -18.69 27.65
N ARG A 363 -28.77 -19.91 28.17
CA ARG A 363 -28.03 -20.20 29.41
C ARG A 363 -27.22 -21.48 29.22
N GLY A 364 -25.96 -21.43 29.61
CA GLY A 364 -25.05 -22.57 29.55
C GLY A 364 -23.79 -22.28 30.36
N LYS A 365 -23.06 -23.34 30.71
CA LYS A 365 -21.74 -23.19 31.35
C LYS A 365 -20.79 -22.54 30.35
N LEU A 366 -19.98 -21.59 30.84
CA LEU A 366 -18.90 -21.00 30.04
C LEU A 366 -17.78 -22.03 29.92
N HIS A 367 -17.41 -22.34 28.69
CA HIS A 367 -16.24 -23.14 28.36
C HIS A 367 -15.18 -22.22 27.74
N ALA A 368 -13.92 -22.51 28.02
CA ALA A 368 -12.80 -21.74 27.49
C ALA A 368 -11.65 -22.64 27.06
N VAL A 369 -11.00 -22.28 25.96
CA VAL A 369 -9.83 -22.96 25.41
C VAL A 369 -8.78 -21.92 25.07
N THR A 370 -7.53 -22.15 25.48
CA THR A 370 -6.39 -21.33 25.08
C THR A 370 -5.59 -22.06 24.01
N VAL A 371 -5.27 -21.38 22.93
CA VAL A 371 -4.43 -21.93 21.85
C VAL A 371 -3.22 -21.03 21.59
N GLY A 372 -2.17 -21.63 21.02
CA GLY A 372 -0.91 -20.95 20.74
C GLY A 372 -1.01 -19.90 19.63
N ARG A 373 -0.06 -18.96 19.62
CA ARG A 373 0.02 -17.85 18.64
C ARG A 373 0.08 -18.27 17.16
N MET A 374 0.48 -19.51 16.88
CA MET A 374 0.59 -20.04 15.51
C MET A 374 -0.70 -20.72 15.02
N GLN A 375 -1.68 -20.95 15.91
CA GLN A 375 -2.93 -21.60 15.53
C GLN A 375 -3.96 -20.57 15.09
N ASN A 376 -4.65 -20.86 13.99
CA ASN A 376 -5.75 -20.07 13.44
C ASN A 376 -7.11 -20.80 13.51
N SER A 377 -7.16 -21.99 14.09
CA SER A 377 -8.40 -22.74 14.27
C SER A 377 -8.35 -23.65 15.48
N THR A 378 -9.52 -23.97 16.02
CA THR A 378 -9.70 -24.98 17.08
C THR A 378 -10.98 -25.78 16.84
N LEU A 379 -10.96 -27.06 17.22
CA LEU A 379 -12.12 -27.94 17.15
C LEU A 379 -12.77 -27.99 18.54
N LEU A 380 -13.96 -27.40 18.65
CA LEU A 380 -14.80 -27.49 19.84
C LEU A 380 -15.46 -28.88 19.85
N ARG A 381 -15.41 -29.56 21.00
CA ARG A 381 -15.95 -30.91 21.22
C ARG A 381 -16.92 -30.91 22.40
N ASP A 382 -17.60 -32.04 22.58
CA ASP A 382 -18.53 -32.28 23.68
C ASP A 382 -19.65 -31.23 23.76
N LEU A 383 -20.06 -30.73 22.59
CA LEU A 383 -21.18 -29.82 22.46
C LEU A 383 -22.51 -30.58 22.54
N GLN A 384 -23.56 -29.89 22.98
CA GLN A 384 -24.92 -30.43 22.94
C GLN A 384 -25.46 -30.35 21.51
N PRO A 385 -26.10 -31.41 20.99
CA PRO A 385 -26.82 -31.36 19.71
C PRO A 385 -27.97 -30.36 19.70
N ASP A 386 -28.36 -29.89 18.51
CA ASP A 386 -29.46 -28.93 18.29
C ASP A 386 -29.39 -27.70 19.22
N THR A 387 -28.17 -27.22 19.51
CA THR A 387 -27.94 -26.15 20.49
C THR A 387 -27.18 -25.00 19.86
N THR A 388 -27.68 -23.78 20.06
CA THR A 388 -26.99 -22.56 19.62
C THR A 388 -25.95 -22.13 20.64
N TYR A 389 -24.72 -21.92 20.17
CA TYR A 389 -23.60 -21.42 20.96
C TYR A 389 -23.20 -20.02 20.50
N LEU A 390 -22.84 -19.15 21.44
CA LEU A 390 -22.07 -17.94 21.17
C LEU A 390 -20.60 -18.29 21.39
N VAL A 391 -19.76 -18.07 20.37
CA VAL A 391 -18.31 -18.26 20.45
C VAL A 391 -17.63 -16.91 20.32
N THR A 392 -16.72 -16.60 21.24
CA THR A 392 -15.88 -15.40 21.22
C THR A 392 -14.42 -15.83 21.10
N VAL A 393 -13.70 -15.27 20.13
CA VAL A 393 -12.24 -15.44 20.00
C VAL A 393 -11.59 -14.11 20.34
N SER A 394 -10.72 -14.09 21.35
CA SER A 394 -9.88 -12.95 21.68
C SER A 394 -8.40 -13.24 21.47
N ALA A 395 -7.66 -12.24 21.01
CA ALA A 395 -6.21 -12.31 20.87
C ALA A 395 -5.54 -11.48 21.94
N ARG A 396 -4.59 -12.10 22.66
CA ARG A 396 -3.76 -11.40 23.65
C ARG A 396 -2.44 -10.96 23.02
N HIS A 397 -2.28 -9.66 22.83
CA HIS A 397 -1.04 -9.10 22.30
C HIS A 397 0.02 -8.94 23.40
N ALA A 398 1.30 -9.06 23.03
CA ALA A 398 2.43 -8.80 23.93
C ALA A 398 2.43 -7.37 24.48
N SER A 399 1.82 -6.44 23.75
CA SER A 399 1.61 -5.04 24.17
C SER A 399 0.53 -4.85 25.24
N GLY A 400 -0.21 -5.90 25.60
CA GLY A 400 -1.37 -5.84 26.49
C GLY A 400 -2.67 -5.37 25.82
N LYS A 401 -2.64 -5.01 24.53
CA LYS A 401 -3.86 -4.75 23.75
C LYS A 401 -4.64 -6.06 23.54
N GLU A 402 -5.96 -5.98 23.58
CA GLU A 402 -6.85 -7.11 23.31
C GLU A 402 -7.85 -6.74 22.21
N LYS A 403 -8.09 -7.66 21.29
CA LYS A 403 -9.16 -7.59 20.30
C LYS A 403 -9.97 -8.88 20.36
N ALA A 404 -11.28 -8.75 20.44
CA ALA A 404 -12.21 -9.87 20.47
C ALA A 404 -13.26 -9.74 19.37
N MET A 405 -13.70 -10.88 18.84
CA MET A 405 -14.79 -11.01 17.88
C MET A 405 -15.68 -12.18 18.32
N SER A 406 -16.98 -12.09 18.06
CA SER A 406 -17.94 -13.14 18.40
C SER A 406 -18.77 -13.58 17.21
N ILE A 407 -19.14 -14.86 17.19
CA ILE A 407 -20.03 -15.47 16.19
C ILE A 407 -21.01 -16.42 16.86
N ARG A 408 -22.21 -16.54 16.29
CA ARG A 408 -23.18 -17.57 16.69
C ARG A 408 -23.05 -18.78 15.78
N MET A 409 -23.12 -19.97 16.35
CA MET A 409 -23.19 -21.23 15.62
C MET A 409 -24.26 -22.14 16.22
N CYS A 410 -24.78 -23.08 15.43
CA CYS A 410 -25.73 -24.09 15.90
C CYS A 410 -25.18 -25.47 15.56
N THR A 411 -25.14 -26.37 16.55
CA THR A 411 -24.80 -27.78 16.32
C THR A 411 -25.93 -28.48 15.57
N GLN A 412 -25.59 -29.58 14.90
CA GLN A 412 -26.58 -30.38 14.18
C GLN A 412 -27.50 -31.13 15.15
N GLU A 413 -28.72 -31.39 14.69
CA GLU A 413 -29.70 -32.20 15.40
C GLU A 413 -29.33 -33.69 15.32
N VAL A 414 -29.61 -34.45 16.39
CA VAL A 414 -29.47 -35.91 16.35
C VAL A 414 -30.62 -36.48 15.54
N THR A 415 -30.32 -37.37 14.60
CA THR A 415 -31.32 -38.04 13.74
C THR A 415 -31.32 -39.55 13.99
N PRO A 416 -32.00 -40.04 15.05
CA PRO A 416 -32.10 -41.48 15.31
C PRO A 416 -32.62 -42.28 14.11
N ALA A 417 -32.01 -43.43 13.85
CA ALA A 417 -32.48 -44.35 12.81
C ALA A 417 -33.77 -45.06 13.22
N LEU A 418 -34.58 -45.45 12.24
CA LEU A 418 -35.72 -46.35 12.45
C LEU A 418 -35.24 -47.80 12.62
N ALA A 419 -36.06 -48.60 13.29
CA ALA A 419 -35.83 -50.03 13.48
C ALA A 419 -37.08 -50.83 13.11
N ASP A 420 -36.91 -52.14 12.89
CA ASP A 420 -37.99 -53.13 12.78
C ASP A 420 -39.11 -52.76 11.79
N LEU A 421 -38.76 -52.34 10.56
CA LEU A 421 -39.76 -52.16 9.51
C LEU A 421 -40.36 -53.52 9.13
N GLN A 422 -41.66 -53.71 9.38
CA GLN A 422 -42.41 -54.92 9.04
C GLN A 422 -43.54 -54.59 8.08
N LEU A 423 -43.72 -55.47 7.09
CA LEU A 423 -44.80 -55.42 6.11
C LEU A 423 -45.66 -56.67 6.30
N THR A 424 -46.92 -56.50 6.67
CA THR A 424 -47.88 -57.60 6.79
C THR A 424 -48.98 -57.46 5.74
N THR A 425 -49.19 -58.48 4.92
CA THR A 425 -50.26 -58.51 3.92
C THR A 425 -51.60 -58.71 4.61
N VAL A 426 -52.56 -57.80 4.37
CA VAL A 426 -53.89 -57.86 5.00
C VAL A 426 -55.02 -58.04 3.98
N GLY A 427 -54.69 -58.10 2.69
CA GLY A 427 -55.60 -58.41 1.59
C GLY A 427 -54.84 -58.64 0.29
N SER A 428 -55.56 -58.78 -0.82
CA SER A 428 -54.98 -59.00 -2.15
C SER A 428 -54.17 -57.82 -2.70
N ASP A 429 -54.39 -56.62 -2.17
CA ASP A 429 -53.78 -55.36 -2.64
C ASP A 429 -53.50 -54.36 -1.48
N SER A 430 -53.42 -54.84 -0.23
CA SER A 430 -53.21 -53.98 0.94
C SER A 430 -52.14 -54.49 1.91
N LEU A 431 -51.34 -53.57 2.42
CA LEU A 431 -50.27 -53.81 3.40
C LEU A 431 -50.52 -53.00 4.66
N GLN A 432 -50.32 -53.66 5.78
CA GLN A 432 -50.04 -52.99 7.04
C GLN A 432 -48.53 -52.80 7.15
N VAL A 433 -48.11 -51.56 7.38
CA VAL A 433 -46.71 -51.14 7.49
C VAL A 433 -46.50 -50.71 8.94
N ASP A 434 -45.60 -51.39 9.65
CA ASP A 434 -45.29 -51.11 11.05
C ASP A 434 -43.78 -50.88 11.20
N TRP A 435 -43.39 -49.93 12.06
CA TRP A 435 -41.97 -49.68 12.36
C TRP A 435 -41.80 -49.25 13.81
N LYS A 436 -40.55 -49.33 14.31
CA LYS A 436 -40.16 -48.78 15.60
C LYS A 436 -39.27 -47.56 15.41
N GLY A 437 -39.49 -46.54 16.22
CA GLY A 437 -38.73 -45.29 16.16
C GLY A 437 -38.80 -44.52 17.47
N ASN A 438 -37.86 -43.59 17.65
CA ASN A 438 -37.89 -42.65 18.76
C ASN A 438 -38.71 -41.41 18.38
N VAL A 439 -39.64 -41.01 19.26
CA VAL A 439 -40.51 -39.85 19.06
C VAL A 439 -39.81 -38.53 19.42
N ALA A 440 -38.71 -38.57 20.18
CA ALA A 440 -37.99 -37.37 20.61
C ALA A 440 -37.38 -36.62 19.42
N GLY A 441 -37.76 -35.34 19.27
CA GLY A 441 -37.29 -34.46 18.19
C GLY A 441 -37.97 -34.69 16.83
N LEU A 442 -38.83 -35.70 16.72
CA LEU A 442 -39.47 -36.08 15.46
C LEU A 442 -40.61 -35.13 15.08
N ARG A 443 -40.67 -34.72 13.81
CA ARG A 443 -41.79 -33.95 13.24
C ARG A 443 -42.84 -34.86 12.59
N GLY A 444 -42.41 -36.00 12.05
CA GLY A 444 -43.28 -36.98 11.40
C GLY A 444 -42.47 -38.04 10.65
N TYR A 445 -43.16 -38.82 9.82
CA TYR A 445 -42.56 -39.82 8.94
C TYR A 445 -42.93 -39.55 7.49
N TRP A 446 -41.98 -39.79 6.59
CA TRP A 446 -42.19 -39.76 5.15
C TRP A 446 -42.19 -41.18 4.60
N LEU A 447 -43.36 -41.64 4.16
CA LEU A 447 -43.51 -42.93 3.52
C LEU A 447 -43.52 -42.76 2.02
N THR A 448 -42.86 -43.66 1.31
CA THR A 448 -42.94 -43.76 -0.15
C THR A 448 -43.12 -45.20 -0.56
N TRP A 449 -43.95 -45.45 -1.57
CA TRP A 449 -44.09 -46.78 -2.16
C TRP A 449 -44.15 -46.72 -3.68
N GLU A 450 -43.62 -47.75 -4.32
CA GLU A 450 -43.58 -47.88 -5.77
C GLU A 450 -43.70 -49.34 -6.20
N GLY A 451 -44.36 -49.57 -7.33
CA GLY A 451 -44.45 -50.88 -7.96
C GLY A 451 -43.15 -51.22 -8.69
N GLN A 452 -42.60 -52.39 -8.44
CA GLN A 452 -41.35 -52.85 -9.03
C GLN A 452 -41.66 -53.68 -10.30
N GLN A 453 -41.79 -53.01 -11.45
CA GLN A 453 -41.90 -53.66 -12.77
C GLN A 453 -40.56 -53.57 -13.53
N ASN A 454 -40.22 -54.62 -14.29
CA ASN A 454 -38.88 -54.81 -14.89
C ASN A 454 -38.50 -53.84 -16.04
N THR A 455 -39.36 -52.91 -16.47
CA THR A 455 -39.05 -52.07 -17.65
C THR A 455 -39.47 -50.59 -17.55
N VAL A 456 -40.24 -50.17 -16.55
CA VAL A 456 -40.58 -48.75 -16.31
C VAL A 456 -40.70 -48.52 -14.79
N PRO A 457 -40.09 -47.47 -14.19
CA PRO A 457 -40.33 -47.12 -12.80
C PRO A 457 -41.83 -46.88 -12.60
N GLY A 458 -42.48 -47.68 -11.75
CA GLY A 458 -43.88 -47.46 -11.39
C GLY A 458 -44.09 -46.08 -10.77
N GLN A 459 -45.30 -45.55 -10.85
CA GLN A 459 -45.65 -44.27 -10.22
C GLN A 459 -45.35 -44.33 -8.72
N ARG A 460 -44.40 -43.49 -8.27
CA ARG A 460 -43.99 -43.42 -6.87
C ARG A 460 -44.98 -42.57 -6.08
N SER A 461 -45.64 -43.21 -5.14
CA SER A 461 -46.59 -42.56 -4.24
C SER A 461 -45.91 -42.24 -2.90
N SER A 462 -46.41 -41.21 -2.22
CA SER A 462 -45.85 -40.77 -0.93
C SER A 462 -46.93 -40.31 0.05
N LEU A 463 -46.66 -40.49 1.33
CA LEU A 463 -47.55 -40.10 2.42
C LEU A 463 -46.74 -39.52 3.59
N TYR A 464 -47.16 -38.37 4.09
CA TYR A 464 -46.67 -37.82 5.36
C TYR A 464 -47.53 -38.34 6.50
N LEU A 465 -46.88 -38.78 7.58
CA LEU A 465 -47.55 -39.21 8.81
C LEU A 465 -47.06 -38.38 10.00
N PRO A 466 -47.95 -38.05 10.97
CA PRO A 466 -47.57 -37.36 12.19
C PRO A 466 -46.65 -38.22 13.07
N PRO A 467 -45.93 -37.61 14.05
CA PRO A 467 -44.82 -38.27 14.76
C PRO A 467 -45.26 -39.39 15.73
N ASP A 468 -46.55 -39.46 16.07
CA ASP A 468 -47.20 -40.50 16.85
C ASP A 468 -47.58 -41.75 16.02
N SER A 469 -47.48 -41.67 14.69
CA SER A 469 -47.77 -42.80 13.81
C SER A 469 -46.60 -43.78 13.77
N LEU A 470 -46.78 -44.97 14.34
CA LEU A 470 -45.83 -46.10 14.20
C LEU A 470 -46.32 -47.18 13.23
N SER A 471 -47.50 -46.98 12.66
CA SER A 471 -48.06 -47.85 11.66
C SER A 471 -49.01 -47.13 10.71
N THR A 472 -49.21 -47.70 9.52
CA THR A 472 -50.24 -47.26 8.58
C THR A 472 -50.68 -48.40 7.68
N ARG A 473 -51.84 -48.23 7.03
CA ARG A 473 -52.36 -49.16 6.04
C ARG A 473 -52.30 -48.53 4.66
N LEU A 474 -51.60 -49.20 3.75
CA LEU A 474 -51.57 -48.87 2.33
C LEU A 474 -52.54 -49.79 1.58
N THR A 475 -53.30 -49.25 0.63
CA THR A 475 -54.28 -49.98 -0.18
C THR A 475 -54.07 -49.72 -1.67
N HIS A 476 -54.69 -50.54 -2.54
CA HIS A 476 -54.58 -50.44 -3.99
C HIS A 476 -53.13 -50.57 -4.49
N LEU A 477 -52.38 -51.49 -3.89
CA LEU A 477 -50.97 -51.70 -4.18
C LEU A 477 -50.75 -52.73 -5.30
N PRO A 478 -49.74 -52.51 -6.17
CA PRO A 478 -49.39 -53.49 -7.19
C PRO A 478 -48.74 -54.76 -6.59
N PRO A 479 -48.75 -55.90 -7.31
CA PRO A 479 -48.31 -57.22 -6.81
C PRO A 479 -46.88 -57.31 -6.26
N LEU A 480 -45.98 -56.39 -6.65
CA LEU A 480 -44.65 -56.28 -6.08
C LEU A 480 -44.39 -54.81 -5.74
N THR A 481 -44.40 -54.47 -4.45
CA THR A 481 -44.32 -53.08 -3.98
C THR A 481 -43.14 -52.90 -3.04
N ARG A 482 -42.27 -51.93 -3.34
CA ARG A 482 -41.22 -51.47 -2.43
C ARG A 482 -41.75 -50.32 -1.59
N VAL A 483 -41.71 -50.44 -0.27
CA VAL A 483 -42.13 -49.43 0.70
C VAL A 483 -40.91 -48.93 1.45
N CYS A 484 -40.76 -47.62 1.57
CA CYS A 484 -39.73 -46.96 2.37
C CYS A 484 -40.36 -46.02 3.39
N VAL A 485 -39.82 -46.01 4.61
CA VAL A 485 -40.21 -45.12 5.70
C VAL A 485 -38.99 -44.33 6.14
N SER A 486 -39.08 -43.00 6.23
CA SER A 486 -38.00 -42.16 6.76
C SER A 486 -38.50 -41.21 7.85
N PRO A 487 -37.75 -41.02 8.94
CA PRO A 487 -38.10 -40.02 9.95
C PRO A 487 -37.78 -38.60 9.45
N ILE A 488 -38.64 -37.64 9.78
CA ILE A 488 -38.43 -36.21 9.49
C ILE A 488 -38.15 -35.48 10.80
N TYR A 489 -37.01 -34.78 10.84
CA TYR A 489 -36.59 -33.90 11.94
C TYR A 489 -36.68 -32.43 11.51
N ARG A 490 -36.37 -31.50 12.42
CA ARG A 490 -36.51 -30.07 12.15
C ARG A 490 -35.54 -29.59 11.07
N THR A 491 -34.33 -30.14 11.07
CA THR A 491 -33.22 -29.67 10.22
C THR A 491 -32.85 -30.63 9.09
N ALA A 492 -33.32 -31.88 9.13
CA ALA A 492 -32.99 -32.90 8.13
C ALA A 492 -34.01 -34.05 8.07
N ARG A 493 -33.97 -34.84 6.99
CA ARG A 493 -34.60 -36.16 6.89
C ARG A 493 -33.60 -37.20 7.39
N GLY A 494 -33.99 -38.00 8.38
CA GLY A 494 -33.14 -39.07 8.90
C GLY A 494 -33.08 -40.27 7.96
N GLU A 495 -32.20 -41.22 8.29
CA GLU A 495 -32.02 -42.44 7.51
C GLU A 495 -33.29 -43.30 7.53
N GLY A 496 -33.74 -43.72 6.34
CA GLY A 496 -34.98 -44.49 6.17
C GLY A 496 -34.75 -45.98 5.97
N LEU A 497 -35.75 -46.78 6.35
CA LEU A 497 -35.79 -48.22 6.06
C LEU A 497 -36.64 -48.49 4.83
N CYS A 498 -36.28 -49.49 4.03
CA CYS A 498 -37.05 -49.93 2.88
C CYS A 498 -37.20 -51.46 2.86
N CYS A 499 -38.42 -51.94 2.60
CA CYS A 499 -38.73 -53.35 2.43
C CYS A 499 -39.62 -53.55 1.21
N THR A 500 -39.55 -54.73 0.58
CA THR A 500 -40.42 -55.10 -0.55
C THR A 500 -41.40 -56.18 -0.11
N ALA A 501 -42.68 -56.03 -0.48
CA ALA A 501 -43.70 -57.03 -0.26
C ALA A 501 -44.25 -57.54 -1.60
N GLN A 502 -44.61 -58.82 -1.63
CA GLN A 502 -45.18 -59.50 -2.80
C GLN A 502 -46.57 -60.05 -2.45
N PHE A 503 -47.54 -59.80 -3.34
CA PHE A 503 -48.90 -60.32 -3.23
C PHE A 503 -49.06 -61.51 -4.17
N HIS A 504 -49.73 -62.56 -3.69
CA HIS A 504 -50.13 -63.70 -4.51
C HIS A 504 -51.57 -63.46 -4.97
N SER A 505 -51.83 -63.46 -6.28
CA SER A 505 -53.21 -63.46 -6.76
C SER A 505 -53.79 -64.86 -6.58
N GLU A 506 -54.79 -65.04 -5.72
CA GLU A 506 -55.63 -66.22 -5.76
C GLU A 506 -56.52 -66.15 -7.01
N ALA A 507 -55.99 -66.68 -8.12
CA ALA A 507 -56.78 -67.12 -9.25
C ALA A 507 -56.43 -68.58 -9.54
N SER A 508 -57.48 -69.41 -9.56
CA SER A 508 -57.53 -70.84 -9.94
C SER A 508 -57.35 -71.86 -8.82
N ALA A 509 -58.41 -72.12 -8.06
CA ALA A 509 -58.71 -73.46 -7.56
C ALA A 509 -60.21 -73.63 -7.20
N TYR A 510 -61.11 -73.68 -8.20
CA TYR A 510 -62.41 -74.38 -8.06
C TYR A 510 -62.95 -74.86 -9.42
N GLY A 511 -63.14 -76.19 -9.55
CA GLY A 511 -63.99 -76.91 -10.52
C GLY A 511 -63.30 -77.37 -11.82
N TYR A 512 -63.29 -78.64 -12.24
CA TYR A 512 -64.07 -79.82 -11.88
C TYR A 512 -63.27 -81.13 -12.11
N GLN A 513 -63.48 -82.11 -11.23
CA GLN A 513 -63.29 -83.55 -11.48
C GLN A 513 -64.62 -84.14 -11.96
N SER A 514 -64.52 -85.19 -12.78
CA SER A 514 -65.54 -86.05 -13.43
C SER A 514 -65.89 -85.67 -14.86
#